data_AF-A0A5C8AAL5-F1
#
_entry.id   AF-A0A5C8AAL5-F1
#
_cell.length_a   1.000
_cell.length_b   1.000
_cell.length_c   1.000
_cell.angle_alpha   90.00
_cell.angle_beta   90.00
_cell.angle_gamma   90.00
#
_symmetry.space_group_name_H-M   'P 1'
#
loop_
_entity.id
_entity.type
_entity.pdbx_description
1 polymer ?
#
loop_
_entity_poly.entity_id
_entity_poly.type
_entity_poly.pdbx_seq_one_letter_code
_entity_poly.pdbx_strand_id
1 'polypeptide(L)'
;MSYWYIISVFLHILGAAFWIGGMLFLPLVLLPNIKHHPDRITLLYKTGMKFRFYGWIVLVLLVLTGIGNLYFKGLPFSVEFLFGGEFGKLFSLKIGLFVLMLLISAVHDFYIGTKALEDVIENPHPKFKKIARMTGRINLIIALAIALMGVMLSRGWY
;
A
#
# COMPACT_ATOMS: atom_id res chain seq x y z
N MET A 1 -14.11 -8.60 23.98
CA MET A 1 -13.49 -7.78 22.91
C MET A 1 -14.00 -6.36 23.03
N SER A 2 -13.12 -5.37 23.08
CA SER A 2 -13.53 -3.95 23.19
C SER A 2 -14.19 -3.47 21.89
N TYR A 3 -15.23 -2.64 21.98
CA TYR A 3 -15.86 -2.00 20.81
C TYR A 3 -14.82 -1.26 19.95
N TRP A 4 -13.81 -0.66 20.59
CA TRP A 4 -12.72 0.05 19.93
C TRP A 4 -11.83 -0.86 19.08
N TYR A 5 -11.63 -2.11 19.50
CA TYR A 5 -10.90 -3.10 18.72
C TYR A 5 -11.61 -3.39 17.39
N ILE A 6 -12.93 -3.61 17.45
CA ILE A 6 -13.74 -3.93 16.27
C ILE A 6 -13.71 -2.77 15.27
N ILE A 7 -13.89 -1.53 15.75
CA ILE A 7 -13.83 -0.33 14.91
C ILE A 7 -12.44 -0.18 14.28
N SER A 8 -11.37 -0.35 15.07
CA SER A 8 -9.99 -0.24 14.57
C SER A 8 -9.70 -1.29 13.49
N VAL A 9 -10.10 -2.55 13.70
CA VAL A 9 -9.93 -3.62 12.70
C VAL A 9 -10.74 -3.34 11.45
N PHE A 10 -12.00 -2.89 11.59
CA PHE A 10 -12.86 -2.55 10.46
C PHE A 10 -12.24 -1.44 9.60
N LEU A 11 -11.81 -0.34 10.22
CA LEU A 11 -11.14 0.75 9.52
C LEU A 11 -9.83 0.30 8.86
N HIS A 12 -9.05 -0.55 9.54
CA HIS A 12 -7.82 -1.11 8.97
C HIS A 12 -8.09 -1.91 7.70
N ILE A 13 -9.12 -2.76 7.71
CA ILE A 13 -9.52 -3.56 6.54
C ILE A 13 -10.02 -2.67 5.41
N LEU A 14 -10.83 -1.65 5.71
CA LEU A 14 -11.27 -0.67 4.70
C LEU A 14 -10.09 0.07 4.07
N GLY A 15 -9.12 0.51 4.88
CA GLY A 15 -7.90 1.14 4.39
C GLY A 15 -7.09 0.22 3.49
N ALA A 16 -6.92 -1.04 3.89
CA ALA A 16 -6.19 -2.03 3.09
C ALA A 16 -6.91 -2.32 1.77
N ALA A 17 -8.24 -2.45 1.79
CA ALA A 17 -9.06 -2.64 0.60
C ALA A 17 -8.97 -1.44 -0.36
N PHE A 18 -9.02 -0.21 0.16
CA PHE A 18 -8.84 1.00 -0.64
C PHE A 18 -7.45 1.03 -1.30
N TRP A 19 -6.39 0.76 -0.52
CA TRP A 19 -5.01 0.82 -1.01
C TRP A 19 -4.74 -0.21 -2.10
N ILE A 20 -5.08 -1.48 -1.85
CA ILE A 20 -4.93 -2.57 -2.83
C ILE A 20 -5.84 -2.34 -4.03
N GLY A 21 -7.11 -1.99 -3.79
CA GLY A 21 -8.09 -1.71 -4.84
C GLY A 21 -7.64 -0.59 -5.76
N GLY A 22 -7.05 0.47 -5.23
CA GLY A 22 -6.51 1.57 -6.01
C GLY A 22 -5.31 1.20 -6.89
N MET A 23 -4.40 0.38 -6.36
CA MET A 23 -3.28 -0.17 -7.15
C MET A 23 -3.75 -1.06 -8.30
N LEU A 24 -4.90 -1.73 -8.16
CA LEU A 24 -5.53 -2.55 -9.20
C LEU A 24 -6.36 -1.70 -10.18
N PHE A 25 -7.07 -0.69 -9.69
CA PHE A 25 -7.97 0.15 -10.48
C PHE A 25 -7.25 0.86 -11.62
N LEU A 26 -6.08 1.47 -11.35
CA LEU A 26 -5.33 2.20 -12.37
C LEU A 26 -4.96 1.31 -13.58
N PRO A 27 -4.27 0.17 -13.43
CA PRO A 27 -3.89 -0.66 -14.55
C PRO A 27 -5.03 -1.47 -15.17
N LEU A 28 -6.02 -1.90 -14.38
CA LEU A 28 -7.08 -2.80 -14.85
C LEU A 28 -8.31 -2.07 -15.41
N VAL A 29 -8.61 -0.88 -14.91
CA VAL A 29 -9.83 -0.15 -15.27
C VAL A 29 -9.50 1.15 -16.00
N LEU A 30 -8.68 2.02 -15.39
CA LEU A 30 -8.42 3.34 -15.97
C LEU A 30 -7.60 3.26 -17.26
N LEU A 31 -6.41 2.64 -17.21
CA LEU A 31 -5.46 2.62 -18.32
C LEU A 31 -6.05 2.04 -19.64
N PRO A 32 -6.82 0.93 -19.62
CA PRO A 32 -7.48 0.44 -20.82
C PRO A 32 -8.48 1.43 -21.39
N ASN A 33 -9.28 2.07 -20.52
CA ASN A 33 -10.35 2.97 -20.93
C ASN A 33 -9.84 4.27 -21.57
N ILE A 34 -8.69 4.77 -21.12
CA ILE A 34 -8.10 6.02 -21.65
C ILE A 34 -7.03 5.77 -22.73
N LYS A 35 -6.84 4.53 -23.20
CA LYS A 35 -5.73 4.15 -24.09
C LYS A 35 -5.67 4.99 -25.37
N HIS A 36 -6.82 5.29 -25.97
CA HIS A 36 -6.95 6.04 -27.23
C HIS A 36 -7.50 7.46 -27.04
N HIS A 37 -7.62 7.93 -25.79
CA HIS A 37 -8.15 9.25 -25.48
C HIS A 37 -7.10 10.34 -25.78
N PRO A 38 -7.45 11.47 -26.40
CA PRO A 38 -6.49 12.55 -26.69
C PRO A 38 -5.81 13.08 -25.42
N ASP A 39 -6.58 13.28 -24.34
CA ASP A 39 -6.07 13.74 -23.04
C ASP A 39 -5.54 12.64 -22.10
N ARG A 40 -5.14 11.48 -22.63
CA ARG A 40 -4.71 10.32 -21.83
C ARG A 40 -3.70 10.68 -20.74
N ILE A 41 -2.70 11.50 -21.07
CA ILE A 41 -1.64 11.89 -20.13
C ILE A 41 -2.22 12.75 -19.00
N THR A 42 -3.02 13.76 -19.34
CA THR A 42 -3.68 14.66 -18.39
C THR A 42 -4.64 13.91 -17.46
N LEU A 43 -5.43 12.97 -17.99
CA LEU A 43 -6.35 12.15 -17.21
C LEU A 43 -5.60 11.23 -16.24
N LEU A 44 -4.52 10.59 -16.70
CA LEU A 44 -3.69 9.75 -15.85
C LEU A 44 -3.02 10.56 -14.75
N TYR A 45 -2.49 11.74 -15.07
CA TYR A 45 -1.86 12.64 -14.11
C TYR A 45 -2.84 13.13 -13.04
N LYS A 46 -3.96 13.73 -13.44
CA LYS A 46 -4.96 14.27 -12.50
C LYS A 46 -5.53 13.17 -11.59
N THR A 47 -5.79 12.00 -12.16
CA THR A 47 -6.27 10.84 -11.38
C THR A 47 -5.20 10.33 -10.42
N GLY A 48 -3.95 10.17 -10.90
CA GLY A 48 -2.83 9.73 -10.07
C GLY A 48 -2.53 10.70 -8.93
N MET A 49 -2.58 12.01 -9.15
CA MET A 49 -2.38 13.03 -8.12
C MET A 49 -3.45 12.99 -7.04
N LYS A 50 -4.72 12.85 -7.42
CA LYS A 50 -5.82 12.66 -6.47
C LYS A 50 -5.66 11.35 -5.70
N PHE A 51 -5.36 10.26 -6.41
CA PHE A 51 -5.17 8.96 -5.78
C PHE A 51 -4.00 8.98 -4.78
N ARG A 52 -2.88 9.63 -5.13
CA ARG A 52 -1.75 9.82 -4.21
C ARG A 52 -2.19 10.51 -2.92
N PHE A 53 -2.91 11.63 -3.02
CA PHE A 53 -3.39 12.36 -1.84
C PHE A 53 -4.23 11.47 -0.89
N TYR A 54 -5.28 10.84 -1.41
CA TYR A 54 -6.13 9.96 -0.59
C TYR A 54 -5.41 8.69 -0.15
N GLY A 55 -4.51 8.18 -0.99
CA GLY A 55 -3.66 7.03 -0.69
C GLY A 55 -2.79 7.26 0.54
N TRP A 56 -2.13 8.41 0.63
CA TRP A 56 -1.32 8.76 1.80
C TRP A 56 -2.17 8.97 3.07
N ILE A 57 -3.37 9.54 2.96
CA ILE A 57 -4.33 9.60 4.08
C ILE A 57 -4.65 8.19 4.58
N VAL A 58 -4.93 7.26 3.66
CA VAL A 58 -5.23 5.86 3.99
C VAL A 58 -4.01 5.13 4.58
N LEU A 59 -2.80 5.40 4.10
CA LEU A 59 -1.57 4.84 4.69
C LEU A 59 -1.38 5.29 6.15
N VAL A 60 -1.62 6.57 6.45
CA VAL A 60 -1.60 7.08 7.83
C VAL A 60 -2.67 6.37 8.67
N LEU A 61 -3.89 6.22 8.14
CA LEU A 61 -4.95 5.47 8.82
C LEU A 61 -4.53 4.01 9.09
N LEU A 62 -3.85 3.35 8.15
CA LEU A 62 -3.35 1.98 8.33
C LEU A 62 -2.31 1.87 9.44
N VAL A 63 -1.41 2.85 9.57
CA VAL A 63 -0.45 2.93 10.67
C VAL A 63 -1.18 3.06 12.00
N LEU A 64 -2.08 4.05 12.11
CA LEU A 64 -2.80 4.34 13.36
C LEU A 64 -3.67 3.15 13.80
N THR A 65 -4.43 2.58 12.88
CA THR A 65 -5.28 1.41 13.16
C THR A 65 -4.46 0.14 13.38
N GLY A 66 -3.30 -0.01 12.75
CA GLY A 66 -2.37 -1.12 13.00
C GLY A 66 -1.84 -1.10 14.45
N ILE A 67 -1.41 0.07 14.93
CA ILE A 67 -1.01 0.27 16.33
C ILE A 67 -2.20 0.05 17.27
N GLY A 68 -3.35 0.62 16.94
CA GLY A 68 -4.59 0.44 17.71
C GLY A 68 -5.00 -1.04 17.86
N ASN A 69 -4.86 -1.83 16.78
CA ASN A 69 -5.17 -3.25 16.80
C ASN A 69 -4.29 -4.05 17.78
N LEU A 70 -3.01 -3.68 17.93
CA LEU A 70 -2.12 -4.29 18.92
C LEU A 70 -2.54 -3.90 20.33
N TYR A 71 -2.72 -2.60 20.54
CA TYR A 71 -3.05 -2.03 21.84
C TYR A 71 -4.37 -2.58 22.38
N PHE A 72 -5.45 -2.53 21.60
CA PHE A 72 -6.76 -3.00 22.04
C PHE A 72 -6.86 -4.53 22.16
N LYS A 73 -5.97 -5.28 21.49
CA LYS A 73 -5.87 -6.73 21.65
C LYS A 73 -5.05 -7.13 22.88
N GLY A 74 -4.39 -6.16 23.54
CA GLY A 74 -3.56 -6.41 24.72
C GLY A 74 -2.26 -7.16 24.40
N LEU A 75 -1.78 -7.06 23.16
CA LEU A 75 -0.52 -7.71 22.77
C LEU A 75 0.67 -6.91 23.33
N PRO A 76 1.66 -7.57 23.95
CA PRO A 76 2.83 -6.90 24.48
C PRO A 76 3.69 -6.34 23.34
N PHE A 77 4.33 -5.20 23.58
CA PHE A 77 5.27 -4.58 22.65
C PHE A 77 6.70 -4.73 23.19
N SER A 78 7.18 -5.97 23.28
CA SER A 78 8.54 -6.28 23.73
C SER A 78 9.35 -6.97 22.63
N VAL A 79 10.68 -6.84 22.69
CA VAL A 79 11.60 -7.53 21.75
C VAL A 79 11.40 -9.05 21.84
N GLU A 80 11.20 -9.56 23.06
CA GLU A 80 10.90 -10.97 23.32
C GLU A 80 9.60 -11.42 22.65
N PHE A 81 8.56 -10.59 22.61
CA PHE A 81 7.33 -10.91 21.90
C PHE A 81 7.50 -10.83 20.38
N LEU A 82 8.25 -9.82 19.88
CA LEU A 82 8.43 -9.60 18.45
C LEU A 82 9.30 -10.68 17.79
N PHE A 83 10.24 -11.26 18.53
CA PHE A 83 11.14 -12.29 18.02
C PHE A 83 10.90 -13.68 18.64
N GLY A 84 10.07 -13.77 19.68
CA GLY A 84 9.67 -15.00 20.34
C GLY A 84 8.39 -15.58 19.74
N GLY A 85 8.40 -16.91 19.56
CA GLY A 85 7.28 -17.65 18.98
C GLY A 85 7.04 -17.37 17.50
N GLU A 86 6.17 -18.17 16.90
CA GLU A 86 5.83 -18.08 15.47
C GLU A 86 4.97 -16.85 15.16
N PHE A 87 4.05 -16.48 16.07
CA PHE A 87 3.24 -15.27 15.96
C PHE A 87 4.12 -14.01 15.83
N GLY A 88 5.08 -13.85 16.74
CA GLY A 88 5.97 -12.69 16.80
C GLY A 88 6.76 -12.51 15.51
N LYS A 89 7.39 -13.60 15.05
CA LYS A 89 8.17 -13.62 13.80
C LYS A 89 7.33 -13.23 12.58
N LEU A 90 6.14 -13.83 12.43
CA LEU A 90 5.24 -13.51 11.30
C LEU A 90 4.76 -12.06 11.37
N PHE A 91 4.42 -11.57 12.57
CA PHE A 91 4.03 -10.18 12.80
C PHE A 91 5.17 -9.21 12.48
N SER A 92 6.40 -9.48 12.94
CA SER A 92 7.58 -8.67 12.65
C SER A 92 7.91 -8.62 11.17
N LEU A 93 7.79 -9.75 10.46
CA LEU A 93 7.94 -9.80 9.01
C LEU A 93 6.88 -8.93 8.31
N LYS A 94 5.62 -9.01 8.75
CA LYS A 94 4.53 -8.17 8.21
C LYS A 94 4.83 -6.68 8.38
N ILE A 95 5.34 -6.25 9.54
CA ILE A 95 5.71 -4.86 9.80
C ILE A 95 6.91 -4.45 8.94
N GLY A 96 7.94 -5.28 8.84
CA GLY A 96 9.09 -5.02 7.97
C GLY A 96 8.70 -4.84 6.50
N LEU A 97 7.82 -5.71 6.00
CA LEU A 97 7.25 -5.58 4.64
C LEU A 97 6.41 -4.31 4.49
N PHE A 98 5.63 -3.94 5.50
CA PHE A 98 4.85 -2.70 5.47
C PHE A 98 5.73 -1.45 5.42
N VAL A 99 6.81 -1.39 6.20
CA VAL A 99 7.79 -0.29 6.12
C VAL A 99 8.47 -0.26 4.76
N LEU A 100 8.89 -1.41 4.23
CA LEU A 100 9.48 -1.51 2.89
C LEU A 100 8.50 -1.01 1.81
N MET A 101 7.22 -1.41 1.90
CA MET A 101 6.14 -0.94 1.02
C MET A 101 5.99 0.58 1.08
N LEU A 102 6.02 1.18 2.27
CA LEU A 102 5.93 2.65 2.43
C LEU A 102 7.10 3.36 1.76
N LEU A 103 8.33 2.86 1.92
CA LEU A 103 9.52 3.44 1.29
C LEU A 103 9.44 3.36 -0.24
N ILE A 104 9.06 2.19 -0.78
CA ILE A 104 8.86 2.01 -2.22
C ILE A 104 7.76 2.94 -2.73
N SER A 105 6.65 3.06 -1.98
CA SER A 105 5.52 3.95 -2.33
C SER A 105 5.95 5.41 -2.37
N ALA A 106 6.72 5.88 -1.39
CA ALA A 106 7.25 7.24 -1.36
C ALA A 106 8.14 7.52 -2.58
N VAL A 107 9.09 6.63 -2.87
CA VAL A 107 9.96 6.78 -4.04
C VAL A 107 9.16 6.73 -5.34
N HIS A 108 8.17 5.82 -5.44
CA HIS A 108 7.28 5.71 -6.58
C HIS A 108 6.48 6.99 -6.82
N ASP A 109 5.85 7.53 -5.78
CA ASP A 109 4.91 8.64 -5.87
C ASP A 109 5.57 10.01 -6.02
N PHE A 110 6.71 10.22 -5.37
CA PHE A 110 7.36 11.54 -5.30
C PHE A 110 8.54 11.69 -6.25
N TYR A 111 9.26 10.61 -6.56
CA TYR A 111 10.43 10.66 -7.44
C TYR A 111 10.15 10.06 -8.82
N ILE A 112 9.65 8.83 -8.88
CA ILE A 112 9.41 8.16 -10.16
C ILE A 112 8.22 8.78 -10.89
N GLY A 113 7.14 9.09 -10.17
CA GLY A 113 5.94 9.69 -10.72
C GLY A 113 6.17 11.08 -11.32
N THR A 114 6.98 11.92 -10.66
CA THR A 114 7.37 13.25 -11.15
C THR A 114 8.28 13.14 -12.37
N LYS A 115 9.34 12.32 -12.30
CA LYS A 115 10.24 12.09 -13.43
C LYS A 115 9.56 11.49 -14.65
N ALA A 116 8.60 10.58 -14.46
CA ALA A 116 7.84 9.99 -15.56
C ALA A 116 6.93 11.00 -16.29
N LEU A 117 6.58 12.13 -15.65
CA LEU A 117 5.81 13.20 -16.26
C LEU A 117 6.72 14.17 -17.02
N GLU A 118 7.85 14.54 -16.44
CA GLU A 118 8.90 15.35 -17.09
C GLU A 118 9.37 14.67 -18.39
N ASP A 119 9.63 13.37 -18.33
CA ASP A 119 10.10 12.57 -19.47
C ASP A 119 9.06 12.46 -20.60
N VAL A 120 7.76 12.58 -20.30
CA VAL A 120 6.69 12.60 -21.31
C VAL A 120 6.64 13.94 -22.06
N ILE A 121 7.10 15.02 -21.44
CA ILE A 121 7.07 16.38 -22.00
C ILE A 121 8.34 16.69 -22.80
N GLU A 122 9.51 16.29 -22.30
CA GLU A 122 10.80 16.71 -22.86
C GLU A 122 11.37 15.74 -23.91
N ASN A 123 11.38 14.43 -23.64
CA ASN A 123 11.83 13.38 -24.58
C ASN A 123 11.36 12.02 -24.08
N PRO A 124 10.36 11.37 -24.72
CA PRO A 124 9.73 10.16 -24.17
C PRO A 124 10.68 8.96 -24.17
N HIS A 125 11.46 8.82 -23.09
CA HIS A 125 12.28 7.64 -22.87
C HIS A 125 11.43 6.52 -22.22
N PRO A 126 11.52 5.26 -22.69
CA PRO A 126 10.72 4.17 -22.15
C PRO A 126 11.12 3.76 -20.72
N LYS A 127 12.24 4.29 -20.19
CA LYS A 127 12.87 3.86 -18.93
C LYS A 127 12.00 4.18 -17.72
N PHE A 128 11.57 5.43 -17.54
CA PHE A 128 10.79 5.83 -16.36
C PHE A 128 9.41 5.17 -16.34
N LYS A 129 8.78 4.99 -17.50
CA LYS A 129 7.53 4.23 -17.64
C LYS A 129 7.68 2.76 -17.21
N LYS A 130 8.80 2.11 -17.57
CA LYS A 130 9.10 0.73 -17.16
C LYS A 130 9.33 0.63 -15.65
N ILE A 131 10.09 1.58 -15.08
CA ILE A 131 10.37 1.66 -13.63
C ILE A 131 9.08 1.89 -12.84
N ALA A 132 8.24 2.84 -13.25
CA ALA A 132 6.93 3.10 -12.62
C ALA A 132 6.06 1.84 -12.61
N ARG A 133 5.97 1.14 -13.74
CA ARG A 133 5.21 -0.12 -13.82
C ARG A 133 5.76 -1.20 -12.90
N MET A 134 7.08 -1.35 -12.84
CA MET A 134 7.73 -2.39 -12.04
C MET A 134 7.57 -2.12 -10.54
N THR A 135 7.83 -0.89 -10.11
CA THR A 135 7.70 -0.46 -8.71
C THR A 135 6.26 -0.58 -8.22
N GLY A 136 5.27 -0.19 -9.04
CA GLY A 136 3.85 -0.40 -8.71
C GLY A 136 3.48 -1.88 -8.55
N ARG A 137 4.00 -2.78 -9.41
CA ARG A 137 3.76 -4.22 -9.31
C ARG A 137 4.40 -4.85 -8.07
N ILE A 138 5.65 -4.48 -7.78
CA ILE A 138 6.34 -4.92 -6.57
C ILE A 138 5.54 -4.50 -5.34
N ASN A 139 5.10 -3.24 -5.31
CA ASN A 139 4.32 -2.71 -4.19
C ASN A 139 2.99 -3.46 -4.00
N LEU A 140 2.29 -3.79 -5.09
CA LEU A 140 1.08 -4.60 -5.06
C LEU A 140 1.33 -6.00 -4.50
N ILE A 141 2.39 -6.68 -4.94
CA ILE A 141 2.74 -8.02 -4.45
C ILE A 141 3.03 -7.98 -2.94
N ILE A 142 3.81 -6.98 -2.50
CA ILE A 142 4.10 -6.78 -1.08
C ILE A 142 2.80 -6.52 -0.30
N ALA A 143 1.91 -5.66 -0.79
CA ALA A 143 0.64 -5.36 -0.15
C ALA A 143 -0.26 -6.61 -0.01
N LEU A 144 -0.33 -7.44 -1.05
CA LEU A 144 -1.06 -8.71 -1.02
C LEU A 144 -0.45 -9.70 -0.01
N ALA A 145 0.89 -9.79 0.06
CA ALA A 145 1.57 -10.61 1.05
C ALA A 145 1.29 -10.12 2.48
N ILE A 146 1.33 -8.81 2.74
CA ILE A 146 0.97 -8.21 4.03
C ILE A 146 -0.48 -8.52 4.42
N ALA A 147 -1.41 -8.44 3.45
CA ALA A 147 -2.81 -8.76 3.67
C ALA A 147 -2.99 -10.25 4.04
N LEU A 148 -2.33 -11.15 3.29
CA LEU A 148 -2.32 -12.59 3.57
C LEU A 148 -1.74 -12.89 4.97
N MET A 149 -0.60 -12.29 5.33
CA MET A 149 -0.03 -12.42 6.68
C MET A 149 -1.01 -11.90 7.75
N GLY A 150 -1.76 -10.84 7.45
CA GLY A 150 -2.84 -10.36 8.32
C GLY A 150 -3.92 -11.43 8.54
N VAL A 151 -4.33 -12.13 7.49
CA VAL A 151 -5.28 -13.24 7.57
C VAL A 151 -4.69 -14.39 8.38
N MET A 152 -3.45 -14.81 8.10
CA MET A 152 -2.73 -15.86 8.83
C MET A 152 -2.68 -15.58 10.33
N LEU A 153 -2.26 -14.37 10.73
CA LEU A 153 -2.23 -13.93 12.13
C LEU A 153 -3.62 -13.91 12.78
N SER A 154 -4.67 -13.60 12.01
CA SER A 154 -6.05 -13.60 12.52
C SER A 154 -6.65 -15.00 12.70
N ARG A 155 -6.14 -15.99 11.95
CA ARG A 155 -6.64 -17.37 11.94
C ARG A 155 -5.75 -18.36 12.69
N GLY A 156 -4.62 -17.91 13.23
CA GLY A 156 -3.69 -18.79 13.95
C GLY A 156 -2.86 -19.67 13.02
N TRP A 157 -2.62 -19.22 11.79
CA TRP A 157 -1.86 -19.99 10.78
C TRP A 157 -0.42 -19.49 10.72
N TYR A 158 0.37 -19.83 11.74
CA TYR A 158 1.78 -19.49 11.89
C TYR A 158 2.52 -20.64 12.57
#